data_AF-A0A849RD35-F1
#
_entry.id   AF-A0A849RD35-F1
#
_cell.length_a   1.000
_cell.length_b   1.000
_cell.length_c   1.000
_cell.angle_alpha   90.00
_cell.angle_beta   90.00
_cell.angle_gamma   90.00
#
_symmetry.space_group_name_H-M   'P 1'
#
loop_
_entity.id
_entity.type
_entity.pdbx_description
1 polymer ?
#
loop_
_entity_poly.entity_id
_entity_poly.type
_entity_poly.pdbx_seq_one_letter_code
_entity_poly.pdbx_strand_id
1 'polypeptide(L)'
;MPINSKLLAIIGRRFPAIFDIIPHGPQVRFLQNNFSEVALNPQPLPPHELGAAIASEFVHTAWLAERFGLDRGLAFDDLDDWCPTVPKKLKLPPWWPPIPEPEPHPDWLIDFHLGFAARLAVVTVGFEGTRLGESFDKAIERSVATIESANT
;
A
#
# COMPACT_ATOMS: atom_id res chain seq x y z
N MET A 1 5.81 1.35 30.15
CA MET A 1 5.06 0.66 31.22
C MET A 1 5.25 -0.84 31.04
N PRO A 2 5.73 -1.60 32.03
CA PRO A 2 5.88 -3.05 31.88
C PRO A 2 4.53 -3.76 32.15
N ILE A 3 3.99 -4.42 31.13
CA ILE A 3 2.82 -5.31 31.29
C ILE A 3 3.24 -6.57 32.05
N ASN A 4 2.37 -7.06 32.94
CA ASN A 4 2.59 -8.30 33.69
C ASN A 4 2.64 -9.51 32.76
N SER A 5 3.73 -10.28 32.80
CA SER A 5 3.98 -11.41 31.90
C SER A 5 2.96 -12.54 32.02
N LYS A 6 2.41 -12.79 33.21
CA LYS A 6 1.37 -13.81 33.41
C LYS A 6 0.06 -13.41 32.73
N LEU A 7 -0.28 -12.12 32.80
CA LEU A 7 -1.48 -11.59 32.15
C LEU A 7 -1.34 -11.66 30.62
N LEU A 8 -0.18 -11.28 30.08
CA LEU A 8 0.10 -11.38 28.65
C LEU A 8 0.01 -12.83 28.14
N ALA A 9 0.50 -13.80 28.90
CA ALA A 9 0.40 -15.21 28.53
C ALA A 9 -1.04 -15.74 28.49
N ILE A 10 -1.89 -15.28 29.42
CA ILE A 10 -3.32 -15.65 29.45
C ILE A 10 -4.05 -15.04 28.25
N ILE A 11 -3.79 -13.76 27.96
CA ILE A 11 -4.38 -13.06 26.81
C ILE A 11 -3.91 -13.72 25.51
N GLY A 12 -2.62 -14.01 25.36
CA GLY A 12 -2.05 -14.66 24.18
C GLY A 12 -2.56 -16.07 23.92
N ARG A 13 -2.90 -16.84 24.97
CA ARG A 13 -3.56 -18.15 24.79
C ARG A 13 -4.99 -18.04 24.29
N ARG A 14 -5.69 -16.96 24.65
CA ARG A 14 -7.12 -16.79 24.33
C ARG A 14 -7.35 -16.03 23.03
N PHE A 15 -6.46 -15.09 22.72
CA PHE A 15 -6.48 -14.26 21.53
C PHE A 15 -5.08 -14.22 20.93
N PRO A 16 -4.70 -15.21 20.11
CA PRO A 16 -3.35 -15.30 19.54
C PRO A 16 -2.94 -14.07 18.72
N ALA A 17 -3.92 -13.39 18.09
CA ALA A 17 -3.73 -12.16 17.33
C ALA A 17 -3.16 -10.97 18.16
N ILE A 18 -3.16 -11.06 19.50
CA ILE A 18 -2.49 -10.07 20.37
C ILE A 18 -0.99 -9.96 20.05
N PHE A 19 -0.37 -11.05 19.59
CA PHE A 19 1.05 -11.09 19.28
C PHE A 19 1.38 -10.37 17.96
N ASP A 20 0.41 -10.21 17.05
CA ASP A 20 0.62 -9.47 15.80
C ASP A 20 0.67 -7.95 16.03
N ILE A 21 0.01 -7.47 17.09
CA ILE A 21 -0.04 -6.05 17.47
C ILE A 21 1.17 -5.65 18.33
N ILE A 22 1.76 -6.60 19.07
CA ILE A 22 2.90 -6.35 19.95
C ILE A 22 4.19 -6.73 19.21
N PRO A 23 5.04 -5.76 18.82
CA PRO A 23 6.29 -6.07 18.14
C PRO A 23 7.11 -6.98 19.03
N HIS A 24 7.40 -8.18 18.52
CA HIS A 24 8.14 -9.17 19.27
C HIS A 24 9.52 -8.58 19.59
N GLY A 25 9.85 -8.54 20.88
CA GLY A 25 11.16 -8.07 21.34
C GLY A 25 12.32 -8.88 20.72
N PRO A 26 13.57 -8.56 21.08
CA PRO A 26 14.79 -8.97 20.37
C PRO A 26 15.10 -10.49 20.32
N GLN A 27 14.15 -11.34 20.68
CA GLN A 27 14.28 -12.79 20.75
C GLN A 27 13.88 -13.50 19.44
N VAL A 28 13.36 -12.79 18.44
CA VAL A 28 13.03 -13.33 17.11
C VAL A 28 14.27 -13.67 16.26
N ARG A 29 15.48 -13.34 16.72
CA ARG A 29 16.73 -13.58 15.98
C ARG A 29 17.07 -15.06 15.77
N PHE A 30 16.42 -15.99 16.49
CA PHE A 30 16.72 -17.44 16.43
C PHE A 30 15.67 -18.29 15.72
N LEU A 31 14.49 -17.76 15.39
CA LEU A 31 13.48 -18.44 14.54
C LEU A 31 13.52 -17.95 13.08
N GLN A 32 14.57 -17.20 12.75
CA GLN A 32 14.75 -16.45 11.50
C GLN A 32 15.26 -17.31 10.34
N ASN A 33 15.09 -18.64 10.37
CA ASN A 33 15.58 -19.51 9.30
C ASN A 33 14.49 -19.98 8.32
N ASN A 34 13.19 -19.86 8.66
CA ASN A 34 12.11 -20.20 7.72
C ASN A 34 11.27 -18.98 7.27
N PHE A 35 11.39 -17.84 7.94
CA PHE A 35 10.80 -16.57 7.48
C PHE A 35 11.77 -15.74 6.63
N SER A 36 13.07 -16.06 6.65
CA SER A 36 14.08 -15.39 5.84
C SER A 36 14.05 -15.81 4.37
N GLU A 37 13.44 -16.95 4.02
CA GLU A 37 13.21 -17.32 2.62
C GLU A 37 12.16 -16.42 1.95
N VAL A 38 11.20 -15.85 2.70
CA VAL A 38 10.21 -14.90 2.18
C VAL A 38 10.82 -13.49 1.98
N ALA A 39 11.93 -13.19 2.66
CA ALA A 39 12.67 -11.95 2.47
C ALA A 39 13.53 -11.95 1.18
N LEU A 40 13.70 -13.11 0.52
CA LEU A 40 14.46 -13.25 -0.72
C LEU A 40 13.59 -13.19 -2.00
N ASN A 41 12.27 -13.25 -1.84
CA ASN A 41 11.30 -12.98 -2.90
C ASN A 41 10.13 -12.23 -2.28
N PRO A 42 10.17 -10.88 -2.20
CA PRO A 42 9.05 -10.13 -1.64
C PRO A 42 7.80 -10.47 -2.47
N GLN A 43 6.89 -11.24 -1.87
CA GLN A 43 5.60 -11.52 -2.48
C GLN A 43 4.92 -10.16 -2.71
N PRO A 44 4.34 -9.91 -3.90
CA PRO A 44 3.62 -8.67 -4.14
C PRO A 44 2.49 -8.52 -3.12
N LEU A 45 2.31 -7.30 -2.61
CA LEU A 45 1.19 -6.99 -1.72
C LEU A 45 -0.14 -7.30 -2.43
N PRO A 46 -1.16 -7.76 -1.70
CA PRO A 46 -2.53 -7.77 -2.20
C PRO A 46 -2.89 -6.40 -2.78
N PRO A 47 -3.66 -6.31 -3.87
CA PRO A 47 -3.81 -5.05 -4.61
C PRO A 47 -4.46 -3.94 -3.77
N HIS A 48 -5.41 -4.28 -2.90
CA HIS A 48 -6.02 -3.32 -1.98
C HIS A 48 -5.05 -2.82 -0.90
N GLU A 49 -4.17 -3.69 -0.39
CA GLU A 49 -3.11 -3.27 0.55
C GLU A 49 -2.08 -2.39 -0.16
N LEU A 50 -1.73 -2.73 -1.40
CA LEU A 50 -0.86 -1.92 -2.25
C LEU A 50 -1.48 -0.54 -2.51
N GLY A 51 -2.75 -0.47 -2.89
CA GLY A 51 -3.48 0.79 -3.08
C GLY A 51 -3.48 1.65 -1.82
N ALA A 52 -3.72 1.06 -0.65
CA ALA A 52 -3.68 1.77 0.63
C ALA A 52 -2.26 2.24 1.02
N ALA A 53 -1.23 1.44 0.75
CA ALA A 53 0.16 1.83 0.98
C ALA A 53 0.54 3.03 0.10
N ILE A 54 0.19 2.95 -1.19
CA ILE A 54 0.43 4.00 -2.18
C ILE A 54 -0.32 5.30 -1.84
N ALA A 55 -1.58 5.21 -1.38
CA ALA A 55 -2.31 6.37 -0.86
C ALA A 55 -1.60 7.04 0.32
N SER A 56 -0.97 6.25 1.19
CA SER A 56 -0.23 6.79 2.35
C SER A 56 1.02 7.54 1.92
N GLU A 57 1.77 7.02 0.96
CA GLU A 57 2.94 7.69 0.39
C GLU A 57 2.57 8.95 -0.40
N PHE A 58 1.45 8.91 -1.12
CA PHE A 58 0.94 10.09 -1.82
C PHE A 58 0.53 11.20 -0.85
N VAL A 59 -0.20 10.87 0.22
CA VAL A 59 -0.52 11.84 1.28
C VAL A 59 0.75 12.45 1.85
N HIS A 60 1.73 11.61 2.17
CA HIS A 60 3.00 12.05 2.74
C HIS A 60 3.75 12.99 1.78
N THR A 61 3.83 12.62 0.50
CA THR A 61 4.50 13.41 -0.53
C THR A 61 3.79 14.74 -0.80
N ALA A 62 2.46 14.72 -0.92
CA ALA A 62 1.66 15.92 -1.13
C ALA A 62 1.73 16.87 0.08
N TRP A 63 1.73 16.32 1.29
CA TRP A 63 1.91 17.08 2.53
C TRP A 63 3.31 17.72 2.60
N LEU A 64 4.36 16.97 2.27
CA LEU A 64 5.73 17.51 2.21
C LEU A 64 5.83 18.62 1.16
N ALA A 65 5.30 18.40 -0.05
CA ALA A 65 5.31 19.39 -1.11
C ALA A 65 4.64 20.69 -0.67
N GLU A 66 3.46 20.60 -0.03
CA GLU A 66 2.78 21.76 0.52
C GLU A 66 3.60 22.45 1.61
N ARG A 67 4.22 21.68 2.52
CA ARG A 67 4.98 22.24 3.64
C ARG A 67 6.24 22.98 3.20
N PHE A 68 6.88 22.52 2.13
CA PHE A 68 8.08 23.13 1.57
C PHE A 68 7.80 24.14 0.44
N GLY A 69 6.53 24.41 0.14
CA GLY A 69 6.14 25.34 -0.93
C GLY A 69 6.56 24.86 -2.32
N LEU A 70 6.77 23.55 -2.48
CA LEU A 70 7.03 22.93 -3.77
C LEU A 70 5.73 22.86 -4.58
N ASP A 71 5.87 22.77 -5.90
CA ASP A 71 4.70 22.59 -6.74
C ASP A 71 4.04 21.24 -6.42
N ARG A 72 2.80 21.33 -5.96
CA ARG A 72 1.97 20.16 -5.68
C ARG A 72 1.63 19.44 -6.97
N GLY A 73 1.53 20.15 -8.10
CA GLY A 73 1.22 19.58 -9.41
C GLY A 73 2.10 18.38 -9.72
N LEU A 74 3.39 18.44 -9.41
CA LEU A 74 4.33 17.33 -9.59
C LEU A 74 3.96 16.05 -8.84
N ALA A 75 3.39 16.14 -7.63
CA ALA A 75 2.96 14.97 -6.87
C ALA A 75 1.64 14.37 -7.41
N PHE A 76 0.84 15.18 -8.09
CA PHE A 76 -0.39 14.74 -8.77
C PHE A 76 -0.09 14.24 -10.20
N ASP A 77 0.87 14.83 -10.89
CA ASP A 77 1.34 14.37 -12.20
C ASP A 77 2.02 12.98 -12.08
N ASP A 78 2.76 12.75 -10.98
CA ASP A 78 3.30 11.41 -10.66
C ASP A 78 2.18 10.40 -10.33
N LEU A 79 1.08 10.88 -9.74
CA LEU A 79 -0.14 10.08 -9.55
C LEU A 79 -0.81 9.71 -10.87
N ASP A 80 -0.73 10.61 -11.85
CA ASP A 80 -1.29 10.42 -13.18
C ASP A 80 -0.48 9.41 -14.00
N ASP A 81 0.82 9.30 -13.71
CA ASP A 81 1.78 8.38 -14.34
C ASP A 81 1.89 7.01 -13.61
N TRP A 82 1.09 6.79 -12.55
CA TRP A 82 1.07 5.51 -11.81
C TRP A 82 0.55 4.32 -12.60
N CYS A 83 -0.18 4.57 -13.70
CA CYS A 83 -0.37 3.50 -14.65
C CYS A 83 0.97 3.31 -15.34
N PRO A 84 1.70 2.21 -15.10
CA PRO A 84 3.00 2.06 -15.70
C PRO A 84 2.79 2.15 -17.22
N THR A 85 3.57 3.00 -17.89
CA THR A 85 3.98 2.65 -19.25
C THR A 85 4.52 1.23 -19.11
N VAL A 86 3.72 0.24 -19.55
CA VAL A 86 3.97 -1.20 -19.41
C VAL A 86 5.49 -1.41 -19.44
N PRO A 87 6.11 -1.96 -18.38
CA PRO A 87 7.57 -1.95 -18.26
C PRO A 87 8.12 -2.40 -19.59
N LYS A 88 8.97 -1.58 -20.23
CA LYS A 88 9.50 -1.87 -21.57
C LYS A 88 10.04 -3.30 -21.50
N LYS A 89 9.35 -4.24 -22.15
CA LYS A 89 9.67 -5.66 -22.04
C LYS A 89 11.15 -5.83 -22.31
N LEU A 90 11.89 -6.28 -21.30
CA LEU A 90 13.31 -6.55 -21.46
C LEU A 90 13.42 -7.59 -22.58
N LYS A 91 14.17 -7.30 -23.64
CA LYS A 91 14.40 -8.28 -24.70
C LYS A 91 15.24 -9.41 -24.11
N LEU A 92 14.58 -10.47 -23.67
CA LEU A 92 15.27 -11.67 -23.20
C LEU A 92 15.98 -12.33 -24.39
N PRO A 93 17.13 -12.99 -24.15
CA PRO A 93 17.78 -13.77 -25.19
C PRO A 93 16.83 -14.82 -25.79
N PRO A 94 16.89 -15.10 -27.11
CA PRO A 94 15.94 -16.03 -27.76
C PRO A 94 15.93 -17.46 -27.19
N TRP A 95 16.99 -17.85 -26.48
CA TRP A 95 17.16 -19.17 -25.87
C TRP A 95 16.67 -19.25 -24.41
N TRP A 96 16.22 -18.13 -23.83
CA TRP A 96 15.62 -18.14 -22.49
C TRP A 96 14.12 -18.43 -22.58
N PRO A 97 13.58 -19.26 -21.66
CA PRO A 97 12.14 -19.40 -21.54
C PRO A 97 11.50 -18.05 -21.19
N PRO A 98 10.28 -17.75 -21.66
CA PRO A 98 9.56 -16.57 -21.22
C PRO A 98 9.40 -16.62 -19.70
N ILE A 99 9.79 -15.53 -19.02
CA ILE A 99 9.50 -15.38 -17.59
C ILE A 99 7.99 -15.10 -17.52
N PRO A 100 7.19 -15.95 -16.87
CA PRO A 100 5.78 -15.69 -16.71
C PRO A 100 5.62 -14.47 -15.80
N GLU A 101 5.17 -13.36 -16.37
CA GLU A 101 4.64 -12.25 -15.59
C GLU A 101 3.33 -12.76 -14.97
N PRO A 102 3.13 -12.59 -13.65
CA PRO A 102 1.83 -12.90 -13.06
C PRO A 102 0.79 -12.03 -13.75
N GLU A 103 -0.15 -12.64 -14.47
CA GLU A 103 -1.30 -11.90 -14.98
C GLU A 103 -2.01 -11.31 -13.77
N PRO A 104 -2.18 -9.98 -13.69
CA PRO A 104 -3.00 -9.40 -12.64
C PRO A 104 -4.39 -10.04 -12.75
N HIS A 105 -4.93 -10.49 -11.62
CA HIS A 105 -6.27 -11.06 -11.62
C HIS A 105 -7.28 -10.05 -12.20
N PRO A 106 -8.42 -10.49 -12.75
CA PRO A 106 -9.33 -9.63 -13.51
C PRO A 106 -9.72 -8.33 -12.79
N ASP A 107 -9.91 -8.42 -11.47
CA ASP A 107 -10.32 -7.31 -10.61
C ASP A 107 -9.15 -6.55 -9.96
N TRP A 108 -7.89 -6.80 -10.35
CA TRP A 108 -6.70 -6.25 -9.68
C TRP A 108 -6.73 -4.73 -9.60
N LEU A 109 -7.15 -4.09 -10.70
CA LEU A 109 -7.25 -2.65 -10.80
C LEU A 109 -8.37 -2.10 -9.90
N ILE A 110 -9.49 -2.82 -9.82
CA ILE A 110 -10.62 -2.47 -8.95
C ILE A 110 -10.18 -2.53 -7.48
N ASP A 111 -9.55 -3.64 -7.08
CA ASP A 111 -9.07 -3.85 -5.71
C ASP A 111 -8.01 -2.81 -5.32
N PHE A 112 -7.12 -2.46 -6.25
CA PHE A 112 -6.14 -1.40 -6.05
C PHE A 112 -6.81 -0.04 -5.80
N HIS A 113 -7.70 0.40 -6.68
CA HIS A 113 -8.40 1.69 -6.52
C HIS A 113 -9.30 1.72 -5.29
N LEU A 114 -9.89 0.58 -4.91
CA LEU A 114 -10.68 0.45 -3.70
C LEU A 114 -9.83 0.71 -2.45
N GLY A 115 -8.67 0.06 -2.35
CA GLY A 115 -7.73 0.27 -1.25
C GLY A 115 -7.18 1.70 -1.20
N PHE A 116 -6.86 2.27 -2.37
CA PHE A 116 -6.39 3.64 -2.51
C PHE A 116 -7.43 4.67 -2.03
N ALA A 117 -8.66 4.59 -2.57
CA ALA A 117 -9.75 5.49 -2.24
C ALA A 117 -10.15 5.36 -0.75
N ALA A 118 -10.23 4.13 -0.23
CA ALA A 118 -10.57 3.89 1.17
C ALA A 118 -9.54 4.52 2.12
N ARG A 119 -8.24 4.40 1.80
CA ARG A 119 -7.20 5.03 2.63
C ARG A 119 -7.25 6.54 2.57
N LEU A 120 -7.42 7.12 1.38
CA LEU A 120 -7.55 8.57 1.22
C LEU A 120 -8.75 9.13 1.96
N ALA A 121 -9.91 8.48 1.88
CA ALA A 121 -11.13 8.90 2.56
C ALA A 121 -10.97 8.97 4.09
N VAL A 122 -10.14 8.11 4.69
CA VAL A 122 -9.82 8.19 6.12
C VAL A 122 -8.91 9.38 6.43
N VAL A 123 -7.99 9.70 5.53
CA VAL A 123 -7.00 10.76 5.74
C VAL A 123 -7.59 12.16 5.49
N THR A 124 -8.49 12.31 4.51
CA THR A 124 -9.09 13.60 4.12
C THR A 124 -9.81 14.30 5.26
N VAL A 125 -10.36 13.56 6.22
CA VAL A 125 -10.98 14.11 7.45
C VAL A 125 -10.01 15.02 8.21
N GLY A 126 -8.70 14.72 8.18
CA GLY A 126 -7.66 15.56 8.81
C GLY A 126 -7.31 16.83 8.04
N PHE A 127 -7.84 17.00 6.83
CA PHE A 127 -7.53 18.07 5.89
C PHE A 127 -8.78 18.84 5.42
N GLU A 128 -9.93 18.69 6.11
CA GLU A 128 -11.17 19.38 5.76
C GLU A 128 -10.99 20.90 5.65
N GLY A 129 -11.55 21.49 4.59
CA GLY A 129 -11.47 22.93 4.32
C GLY A 129 -10.08 23.42 3.90
N THR A 130 -9.11 22.53 3.71
CA THR A 130 -7.79 22.87 3.16
C THR A 130 -7.75 22.59 1.67
N ARG A 131 -6.90 23.34 0.95
CA ARG A 131 -6.62 23.11 -0.48
C ARG A 131 -6.05 21.71 -0.75
N LEU A 132 -5.34 21.13 0.21
CA LEU A 132 -4.83 19.76 0.12
C LEU A 132 -5.98 18.74 0.23
N GLY A 133 -6.94 18.96 1.13
CA GLY A 133 -8.17 18.19 1.25
C GLY A 133 -8.97 18.16 -0.06
N GLU A 134 -9.19 19.31 -0.69
CA GLU A 134 -9.88 19.39 -2.00
C GLU A 134 -9.18 18.56 -3.09
N SER A 135 -7.85 18.45 -3.02
CA SER A 135 -7.06 17.72 -4.01
C SER A 135 -7.11 16.21 -3.75
N PHE A 136 -7.17 15.80 -2.48
CA PHE A 136 -7.42 14.41 -2.10
C PHE A 136 -8.84 13.96 -2.46
N ASP A 137 -9.86 14.82 -2.30
CA ASP A 137 -11.24 14.52 -2.71
C ASP A 137 -11.33 14.23 -4.21
N LYS A 138 -10.63 15.02 -5.03
CA LYS A 138 -10.53 14.76 -6.49
C LYS A 138 -9.85 13.42 -6.80
N ALA A 139 -8.82 13.05 -6.05
CA ALA A 139 -8.14 11.77 -6.22
C ALA A 139 -9.04 10.58 -5.84
N ILE A 140 -9.90 10.75 -4.84
CA ILE A 140 -10.95 9.78 -4.46
C ILE A 140 -11.98 9.66 -5.59
N GLU A 141 -12.56 10.78 -6.06
CA GLU A 141 -13.55 10.79 -7.15
C GLU A 141 -13.03 10.09 -8.41
N ARG A 142 -11.77 10.32 -8.75
CA ARG A 142 -11.13 9.63 -9.88
C ARG A 142 -11.04 8.12 -9.68
N SER A 143 -10.62 7.68 -8.49
CA SER A 143 -10.51 6.25 -8.21
C SER A 143 -11.88 5.57 -8.24
N VAL A 144 -12.93 6.26 -7.77
CA VAL A 144 -14.32 5.80 -7.89
C VAL A 144 -14.73 5.70 -9.36
N ALA A 145 -14.45 6.71 -10.18
CA ALA A 145 -14.76 6.68 -11.61
C ALA A 145 -14.07 5.51 -12.33
N THR A 146 -12.82 5.19 -11.97
CA THR A 146 -12.11 4.01 -12.51
C THR A 146 -12.81 2.70 -12.12
N ILE A 147 -13.21 2.55 -10.86
CA ILE A 147 -13.95 1.36 -10.38
C ILE A 147 -15.29 1.22 -11.12
N GLU A 148 -16.04 2.31 -11.28
CA GLU A 148 -17.33 2.30 -12.00
C GLU A 148 -17.15 1.90 -13.47
N SER A 149 -16.13 2.45 -14.13
CA SER A 149 -15.84 2.15 -15.55
C SER A 149 -15.43 0.69 -15.79
N ALA A 150 -14.82 0.02 -14.81
CA ALA A 150 -14.41 -1.37 -14.91
C ALA A 150 -15.56 -2.36 -14.68
N ASN A 151 -16.66 -1.91 -14.06
CA ASN A 151 -17.86 -2.72 -13.78
C ASN A 151 -18.96 -2.58 -14.85
N THR A 152 -18.72 -1.81 -15.92
CA THR A 152 -19.68 -1.55 -17.02
C THR A 152 -19.31 -2.36 -18.25
#